data_AF-B2WKF3-F1
#
_entry.id   AF-B2WKF3-F1
#
_cell.length_a   1.000
_cell.length_b   1.000
_cell.length_c   1.000
_cell.angle_alpha   90.00
_cell.angle_beta   90.00
_cell.angle_gamma   90.00
#
_symmetry.space_group_name_H-M   'P 1'
#
loop_
_entity.id
_entity.type
_entity.pdbx_description
1 polymer ?
#
loop_
_entity_poly.entity_id
_entity_poly.type
_entity_poly.pdbx_seq_one_letter_code
_entity_poly.pdbx_strand_id
1 'polypeptide(L)' 'MSGNDNPGNFANRPKEEVKAAAQKGGEHSHSGGFASMDADKQREIASKGGKASSGNFEPGSEKAKEAGRKGGQAS' A
#
# COMPACT_ATOMS: atom_id res chain seq x y z
N MET A 1 8.31 -22.45 11.48
CA MET A 1 8.46 -20.97 11.48
C MET A 1 8.73 -20.60 10.02
N SER A 2 7.77 -19.97 9.31
CA SER A 2 8.01 -19.63 7.91
C SER A 2 9.03 -18.49 7.87
N GLY A 3 10.27 -18.80 7.47
CA GLY A 3 11.22 -17.78 7.05
C GLY A 3 10.56 -17.03 5.90
N ASN A 4 10.07 -15.83 6.19
CA ASN A 4 9.38 -15.04 5.18
C ASN A 4 10.46 -14.25 4.44
N ASP A 5 11.11 -14.93 3.50
CA ASP A 5 12.19 -14.44 2.63
C ASP A 5 11.70 -13.44 1.57
N ASN A 6 10.80 -12.53 1.96
CA ASN A 6 10.40 -11.42 1.11
C ASN A 6 11.23 -10.18 1.49
N PRO A 7 12.34 -9.90 0.79
CA PRO A 7 13.24 -8.79 1.15
C PRO A 7 12.54 -7.42 1.08
N GLY A 8 11.42 -7.31 0.36
CA GLY A 8 10.63 -6.09 0.25
C GLY A 8 9.66 -5.82 1.41
N ASN A 9 9.53 -6.74 2.37
CA ASN A 9 8.61 -6.52 3.49
C ASN A 9 9.19 -5.54 4.52
N PHE A 10 8.35 -4.66 5.07
CA PHE A 10 8.76 -3.72 6.12
C PHE A 10 9.34 -4.41 7.37
N ALA A 11 8.92 -5.64 7.65
CA ALA A 11 9.47 -6.44 8.75
C ALA A 11 10.96 -6.80 8.56
N ASN A 12 11.46 -6.77 7.31
CA ASN A 12 12.84 -7.07 6.95
C ASN A 12 13.68 -5.80 6.75
N ARG A 13 13.14 -4.61 7.04
CA ARG A 13 13.82 -3.30 6.90
C ARG A 13 14.29 -2.75 8.24
N PRO A 14 15.38 -1.96 8.28
CA PRO A 14 15.83 -1.28 9.49
C PRO A 14 14.74 -0.33 10.02
N LYS A 15 14.53 -0.36 11.34
CA LYS A 15 13.46 0.40 12.01
C LYS A 15 13.51 1.90 11.71
N GLU A 16 14.70 2.48 11.58
CA GLU A 16 14.84 3.90 11.28
C GLU A 16 14.40 4.27 9.87
N GLU A 17 14.59 3.39 8.91
CA GLU A 17 14.11 3.61 7.54
C GLU A 17 12.58 3.53 7.46
N VAL A 18 12.00 2.54 8.16
CA VAL A 18 10.53 2.41 8.28
C VAL A 18 9.95 3.64 8.97
N LYS A 19 10.61 4.13 10.03
CA LYS A 19 10.21 5.32 10.77
C LYS A 19 10.31 6.59 9.93
N ALA A 20 11.40 6.75 9.16
CA ALA A 20 11.57 7.87 8.24
C ALA A 20 10.50 7.87 7.12
N ALA A 21 10.17 6.70 6.57
CA ALA A 21 9.09 6.55 5.59
C ALA A 21 7.72 6.93 6.17
N ALA A 22 7.42 6.46 7.39
CA ALA A 22 6.19 6.81 8.10
C ALA A 22 6.12 8.31 8.43
N GLN A 23 7.22 8.89 8.91
CA GLN A 23 7.33 10.31 9.20
C GLN A 23 7.08 11.15 7.95
N LYS A 24 7.72 10.82 6.82
CA LYS A 24 7.55 11.51 5.54
C LYS A 24 6.10 11.45 5.05
N GLY A 25 5.42 10.31 5.25
CA GLY A 25 3.98 10.19 4.97
C GLY A 25 3.11 11.09 5.87
N GLY A 26 3.49 11.24 7.14
CA GLY A 26 2.83 12.10 8.10
C GLY A 26 3.00 13.60 7.82
N GLU A 27 4.20 14.02 7.42
CA GLU A 27 4.52 15.43 7.11
C GLU A 27 3.65 16.00 5.96
N HIS A 28 3.27 15.18 4.98
CA HIS A 28 2.36 15.59 3.91
C HIS A 28 0.88 15.68 4.34
N SER A 29 0.54 15.27 5.57
CA SER A 29 -0.84 15.25 6.06
C SER A 29 -1.31 16.60 6.61
N HIS A 30 -0.43 17.60 6.74
CA HIS A 30 -0.73 18.90 7.34
C HIS A 30 -1.71 19.79 6.54
N SER A 31 -1.95 19.51 5.26
CA SER A 31 -2.84 20.31 4.38
C SER A 31 -4.25 19.72 4.18
N GLY A 32 -4.65 18.74 4.98
CA GLY A 32 -5.92 18.03 4.82
C GLY A 32 -5.76 16.82 3.89
N GLY A 33 -5.63 15.64 4.49
CA GLY A 33 -5.49 14.38 3.75
C GLY A 33 -6.80 13.90 3.12
N PHE A 34 -6.83 12.65 2.68
CA PHE A 34 -8.02 12.03 2.09
C PHE A 34 -9.26 12.12 3.00
N ALA A 35 -9.07 12.08 4.32
CA ALA A 35 -10.14 12.22 5.32
C ALA A 35 -10.71 13.64 5.44
N SER A 36 -9.99 14.66 4.97
CA SER A 36 -10.39 16.06 5.02
C SER A 36 -10.98 16.56 3.70
N MET A 37 -11.08 15.71 2.68
CA MET A 37 -11.70 16.04 1.39
C MET A 37 -13.24 15.97 1.47
N ASP A 38 -13.92 16.63 0.53
CA ASP A 38 -15.37 16.48 0.35
C ASP A 38 -15.76 15.02 0.10
N ALA A 39 -16.87 14.59 0.70
CA ALA A 39 -17.33 13.19 0.65
C ALA A 39 -17.55 12.68 -0.79
N ASP A 40 -18.06 13.53 -1.70
CA ASP A 40 -18.27 13.16 -3.10
C ASP A 40 -16.95 12.94 -3.84
N LYS A 41 -15.98 13.83 -3.61
CA LYS A 41 -14.63 13.70 -4.17
C LYS A 41 -13.92 12.46 -3.62
N GLN A 42 -14.05 12.20 -2.33
CA GLN A 42 -13.53 11.01 -1.67
C GLN A 42 -14.11 9.73 -2.29
N ARG A 43 -15.42 9.69 -2.52
CA ARG A 43 -16.13 8.57 -3.15
C ARG A 43 -15.71 8.37 -4.60
N GLU A 44 -15.52 9.45 -5.36
CA GLU A 44 -15.04 9.37 -6.74
C GLU A 44 -13.63 8.77 -6.82
N ILE A 45 -12.70 9.23 -5.97
CA ILE A 45 -11.33 8.71 -5.89
C ILE A 45 -11.35 7.23 -5.48
N ALA A 46 -12.11 6.88 -4.44
CA ALA A 46 -12.27 5.49 -4.00
C ALA A 46 -12.85 4.60 -5.12
N SER A 47 -13.85 5.10 -5.86
CA SER A 47 -14.44 4.39 -7.00
C SER A 47 -13.44 4.19 -8.13
N LYS A 48 -12.66 5.21 -8.48
CA LYS A 48 -11.58 5.09 -9.48
C LYS A 48 -10.53 4.07 -9.05
N GLY A 49 -10.10 4.10 -7.79
CA GLY A 49 -9.18 3.11 -7.23
C GLY A 49 -9.73 1.69 -7.28
N GLY A 50 -11.01 1.50 -6.92
CA GLY A 50 -11.68 0.20 -6.98
C GLY A 50 -11.85 -0.33 -8.41
N LYS A 51 -12.10 0.55 -9.39
CA LYS A 51 -12.18 0.17 -10.82
C LYS A 51 -10.82 -0.14 -11.44
N ALA A 52 -9.77 0.58 -11.02
CA ALA A 52 -8.40 0.36 -11.48
C ALA A 52 -7.78 -0.89 -10.84
N SER A 53 -8.24 -1.28 -9.65
CA SER A 53 -7.90 -2.54 -9.02
C SER A 53 -8.67 -3.68 -9.70
N SER A 54 -7.99 -4.78 -10.03
CA SER A 54 -8.59 -5.96 -10.69
C SER A 54 -9.53 -6.78 -9.79
N GLY A 55 -9.98 -6.22 -8.67
CA GLY A 55 -10.81 -6.88 -7.68
C GLY A 55 -10.03 -7.57 -6.57
N ASN A 56 -10.77 -8.07 -5.58
CA ASN A 56 -10.24 -8.75 -4.41
C ASN A 56 -9.50 -10.02 -4.87
N PHE A 57 -8.25 -10.17 -4.45
CA PHE A 57 -7.49 -11.38 -4.76
C PHE A 57 -7.85 -12.45 -3.75
N GLU A 58 -8.21 -13.65 -4.21
CA GLU A 58 -8.30 -14.79 -3.32
C GLU A 58 -6.91 -15.06 -2.73
N PRO A 59 -6.78 -15.23 -1.40
CA PRO A 59 -5.52 -15.57 -0.77
C PRO A 59 -4.91 -16.82 -1.42
N GLY A 60 -3.67 -16.71 -1.90
CA GLY A 60 -2.97 -17.82 -2.54
C GLY A 60 -3.27 -18.02 -4.03
N SER A 61 -4.17 -17.23 -4.63
CA SER A 61 -4.38 -17.24 -6.08
C SER A 61 -3.13 -16.79 -6.83
N GLU A 62 -2.92 -17.31 -8.04
CA GLU A 62 -1.79 -16.94 -8.89
C GLU A 62 -1.76 -15.43 -9.17
N LYS A 63 -2.93 -14.80 -9.36
CA LYS A 63 -3.05 -13.35 -9.50
C LYS A 63 -2.56 -12.58 -8.26
N ALA A 64 -2.85 -13.07 -7.05
CA ALA A 64 -2.37 -12.45 -5.80
C ALA A 64 -0.84 -12.52 -5.71
N LYS A 65 -0.28 -13.70 -6.06
CA LYS A 65 1.16 -13.94 -6.06
C LYS A 65 1.87 -13.08 -7.09
N GLU A 66 1.33 -12.98 -8.30
CA GLU A 66 1.88 -12.16 -9.38
C GLU A 66 1.83 -10.67 -9.02
N ALA A 67 0.71 -10.17 -8.50
CA ALA A 67 0.57 -8.80 -8.05
C ALA A 67 1.55 -8.48 -6.90
N GLY A 68 1.68 -9.38 -5.92
CA GLY A 68 2.64 -9.24 -4.82
C GLY A 68 4.09 -9.27 -5.28
N ARG A 69 4.44 -10.16 -6.22
CA ARG A 69 5.78 -10.26 -6.81
C ARG A 69 6.13 -8.99 -7.58
N LYS A 70 5.21 -8.51 -8.42
CA LYS A 70 5.39 -7.27 -9.20
C LYS A 70 5.52 -6.04 -8.29
N GLY A 71 4.72 -5.97 -7.23
CA GLY A 71 4.82 -4.91 -6.22
C GLY A 71 6.18 -4.92 -5.51
N GLY A 72 6.68 -6.10 -5.13
CA GLY A 72 8.00 -6.24 -4.51
C GLY A 72 9.18 -5.94 -5.43
N GLN A 73 9.04 -6.15 -6.74
CA GLN A 73 10.07 -5.80 -7.74
C GLN A 73 10.16 -4.30 -8.04
N ALA A 74 9.10 -3.54 -7.77
CA ALA A 74 9.05 -2.09 -7.99
C ALA A 74 9.43 -1.28 -6.74
N SER A 75 9.81 -1.94 -5.65
CA SER A 75 10.10 -1.35 -4.33
C SER A 75 11.60 -1.17 -4.07
#